data_AF-A0A842XP69-F1
#
_entry.id   AF-A0A842XP69-F1
#
_cell.length_a   1.000
_cell.length_b   1.000
_cell.length_c   1.000
_cell.angle_alpha   90.00
_cell.angle_beta   90.00
_cell.angle_gamma   90.00
#
_symmetry.space_group_name_H-M   'P 1'
#
loop_
_entity.id
_entity.type
_entity.pdbx_description
1 polymer ?
#
loop_
_entity_poly.entity_id
_entity_poly.type
_entity_poly.pdbx_seq_one_letter_code
_entity_poly.pdbx_strand_id
1 'polypeptide(L)'
;MEPEQAKDRTKALLNVIETMYELRIVNLEEVIEAITGRTQDEAKILTICTALNTWVALNAAPGGEVEIPVEVVNGLAGKIIL
;
A
#
# COMPACT_ATOMS: atom_id res chain seq x y z
N MET A 1 2.85 2.53 -16.28
CA MET A 1 1.86 3.63 -16.26
C MET A 1 2.62 4.93 -16.10
N GLU A 2 2.01 6.07 -16.42
CA GLU A 2 2.62 7.36 -16.08
C GLU A 2 2.74 7.52 -14.55
N PRO A 3 3.74 8.27 -14.03
CA PRO A 3 3.98 8.39 -12.59
C PRO A 3 2.76 8.85 -11.80
N GLU A 4 2.02 9.84 -12.29
CA GLU A 4 0.84 10.37 -11.60
C GLU A 4 -0.30 9.36 -11.55
N GLN A 5 -0.50 8.62 -12.64
CA GLN A 5 -1.52 7.56 -12.69
C GLN A 5 -1.17 6.42 -11.74
N ALA A 6 0.12 6.09 -11.58
CA ALA A 6 0.57 5.09 -10.61
C ALA A 6 0.29 5.53 -9.16
N LYS A 7 0.50 6.82 -8.85
CA LYS A 7 0.16 7.39 -7.53
C LYS A 7 -1.34 7.35 -7.27
N ASP A 8 -2.15 7.82 -8.21
CA ASP A 8 -3.62 7.79 -8.10
C ASP A 8 -4.15 6.37 -7.91
N ARG A 9 -3.61 5.42 -8.69
CA ARG A 9 -4.00 4.02 -8.60
C ARG A 9 -3.64 3.40 -7.25
N THR A 10 -2.42 3.68 -6.76
CA THR A 10 -1.95 3.19 -5.46
C THR A 10 -2.81 3.76 -4.34
N LYS A 11 -3.06 5.07 -4.35
CA LYS A 11 -3.93 5.75 -3.39
C LYS A 11 -5.34 5.16 -3.37
N ALA A 12 -5.94 4.94 -4.54
CA ALA A 12 -7.27 4.35 -4.63
C ALA A 12 -7.33 2.95 -3.99
N LEU A 13 -6.30 2.12 -4.17
CA LEU A 13 -6.22 0.80 -3.55
C LEU A 13 -6.03 0.87 -2.03
N LEU A 14 -5.19 1.77 -1.54
CA LEU A 14 -4.97 1.95 -0.10
C LEU A 14 -6.23 2.50 0.60
N ASN A 15 -6.99 3.40 -0.04
CA ASN A 15 -8.27 3.89 0.49
C ASN A 15 -9.32 2.76 0.64
N VAL A 16 -9.27 1.74 -0.22
CA VAL A 16 -10.12 0.55 -0.09
C VAL A 16 -9.77 -0.22 1.19
N ILE A 17 -8.48 -0.32 1.54
CA ILE A 17 -8.03 -0.95 2.78
C ILE A 17 -8.52 -0.16 4.00
N GLU A 18 -8.34 1.16 4.00
CA GLU A 18 -8.87 2.05 5.05
C GLU A 18 -10.38 1.86 5.25
N THR A 19 -11.13 1.82 4.14
CA THR A 19 -12.59 1.64 4.18
C THR A 19 -12.97 0.25 4.70
N MET A 20 -12.28 -0.81 4.27
CA MET A 20 -12.60 -2.19 4.65
C MET A 20 -12.40 -2.46 6.14
N TYR A 21 -11.38 -1.85 6.75
CA TYR A 21 -11.03 -2.06 8.16
C TYR A 21 -11.45 -0.89 9.06
N GLU A 22 -12.22 0.06 8.53
CA GLU A 22 -12.65 1.28 9.22
C GLU A 22 -11.50 1.99 9.95
N LEU A 23 -10.34 2.08 9.29
CA LEU A 23 -9.11 2.63 9.88
C LEU A 23 -8.50 3.71 8.99
N ARG A 24 -7.50 4.41 9.54
CA ARG A 24 -6.70 5.40 8.81
C ARG A 24 -5.23 5.00 8.75
N ILE A 25 -4.65 5.00 7.55
CA ILE A 25 -3.21 4.86 7.33
C ILE A 25 -2.57 6.24 7.50
N VAL A 26 -1.88 6.47 8.62
CA VAL A 26 -1.40 7.82 8.98
C VAL A 26 -0.23 8.29 8.12
N ASN A 27 0.54 7.37 7.56
CA ASN A 27 1.65 7.64 6.65
C ASN A 27 1.34 7.29 5.18
N LEU A 28 0.09 7.55 4.75
CA LEU A 28 -0.40 7.17 3.41
C LEU A 28 0.49 7.64 2.25
N GLU A 29 0.93 8.90 2.26
CA GLU A 29 1.76 9.45 1.16
C GLU A 29 3.12 8.75 1.08
N GLU A 30 3.75 8.50 2.23
CA GLU A 30 5.03 7.77 2.29
C GLU A 30 4.90 6.35 1.74
N VAL A 31 3.79 5.66 2.05
CA VAL A 31 3.49 4.33 1.49
C VAL A 31 3.30 4.41 -0.02
N ILE A 32 2.57 5.41 -0.52
CA ILE A 32 2.37 5.62 -1.97
C ILE A 32 3.72 5.84 -2.66
N GLU A 33 4.57 6.70 -2.12
CA GLU A 33 5.90 6.99 -2.65
C GLU A 33 6.81 5.75 -2.61
N ALA A 34 6.77 4.98 -1.53
CA ALA A 34 7.54 3.76 -1.38
C ALA A 34 7.13 2.68 -2.41
N ILE A 35 5.84 2.53 -2.71
CA ILE A 35 5.36 1.59 -3.73
C ILE A 35 5.72 2.09 -5.14
N THR A 36 5.34 3.33 -5.46
CA THR A 36 5.49 3.89 -6.81
C THR A 36 6.95 4.18 -7.19
N GLY A 37 7.82 4.42 -6.21
CA GLY A 37 9.26 4.49 -6.38
C GLY A 37 9.90 3.15 -6.72
N ARG A 38 9.21 2.03 -6.47
CA ARG A 38 9.66 0.68 -6.82
C ARG A 38 9.08 0.19 -8.14
N THR A 39 7.84 0.55 -8.46
CA THR A 39 7.20 0.12 -9.70
C THR A 39 6.06 1.04 -10.12
N GLN A 40 5.89 1.19 -11.44
CA GLN A 40 4.75 1.87 -12.07
C GLN A 40 3.92 0.89 -12.90
N ASP A 41 4.14 -0.42 -12.70
CA ASP A 41 3.38 -1.49 -13.33
C ASP A 41 2.09 -1.74 -12.54
N GLU A 42 0.94 -1.69 -13.22
CA GLU A 42 -0.36 -1.78 -12.56
C GLU A 42 -0.55 -3.10 -11.81
N ALA A 43 -0.13 -4.21 -12.41
CA ALA A 43 -0.32 -5.53 -11.83
C ALA A 43 0.57 -5.71 -10.60
N LYS A 44 1.80 -5.20 -10.63
CA LYS A 44 2.70 -5.21 -9.47
C LYS A 44 2.16 -4.32 -8.34
N ILE A 45 1.66 -3.12 -8.65
CA ILE A 45 1.01 -2.23 -7.66
C ILE A 45 -0.16 -2.95 -6.99
N LEU A 46 -1.07 -3.54 -7.77
CA LEU A 46 -2.21 -4.29 -7.24
C LEU A 46 -1.77 -5.45 -6.32
N THR A 47 -0.73 -6.18 -6.71
CA THR A 47 -0.20 -7.30 -5.93
C THR A 47 0.40 -6.82 -4.61
N ILE A 48 1.17 -5.72 -4.62
CA ILE A 48 1.74 -5.12 -3.41
C ILE A 48 0.62 -4.65 -2.47
N CYS A 49 -0.36 -3.90 -2.98
CA CYS A 49 -1.49 -3.43 -2.17
C CYS A 49 -2.33 -4.58 -1.61
N THR A 50 -2.47 -5.69 -2.34
CA THR A 50 -3.15 -6.90 -1.85
C THR A 50 -2.38 -7.54 -0.70
N ALA A 51 -1.04 -7.61 -0.79
CA ALA A 51 -0.23 -8.11 0.30
C ALA A 51 -0.23 -7.17 1.53
N LEU A 52 -0.25 -5.86 1.30
CA LEU A 52 -0.43 -4.87 2.37
C LEU A 52 -1.79 -4.98 3.04
N ASN A 53 -2.86 -5.25 2.29
CA ASN A 53 -4.18 -5.51 2.86
C ASN A 53 -4.13 -6.66 3.87
N THR A 54 -3.47 -7.78 3.51
CA THR A 54 -3.26 -8.90 4.46
C THR A 54 -2.41 -8.49 5.65
N TRP A 55 -1.35 -7.70 5.44
CA TRP A 55 -0.53 -7.23 6.55
C TRP A 55 -1.33 -6.36 7.52
N VAL A 56 -2.13 -5.41 7.02
CA VAL A 56 -3.00 -4.56 7.83
C VAL A 56 -4.01 -5.41 8.61
N ALA A 57 -4.66 -6.38 7.97
CA ALA A 57 -5.61 -7.29 8.61
C ALA A 57 -5.03 -8.04 9.82
N LEU A 58 -3.73 -8.34 9.79
CA LEU A 58 -3.03 -9.11 10.82
C LEU A 58 -2.42 -8.24 11.92
N ASN A 59 -2.14 -6.96 11.64
CA ASN A 59 -1.33 -6.10 12.51
C ASN A 59 -2.08 -4.87 13.02
N ALA A 60 -3.22 -4.49 12.42
CA ALA A 60 -4.01 -3.35 12.84
C ALA A 60 -5.29 -3.77 13.56
N ALA A 61 -5.68 -3.01 14.59
CA ALA A 61 -7.00 -3.11 15.18
C ALA A 61 -8.02 -2.35 14.29
N PRO A 62 -9.20 -2.91 14.02
CA PRO A 62 -10.27 -2.18 13.32
C PRO A 62 -10.67 -0.90 14.06
N GLY A 63 -11.13 0.13 13.34
CA GLY A 63 -11.66 1.36 13.96
C GLY A 63 -10.61 2.37 14.43
N GLY A 64 -9.35 2.21 14.06
CA GLY A 64 -8.21 2.98 14.59
C GLY A 64 -7.30 3.61 13.55
N GLU A 65 -6.07 3.89 13.98
CA GLU A 65 -4.99 4.38 13.12
C GLU A 65 -3.91 3.30 12.97
N VAL A 66 -3.30 3.23 11.80
CA VAL A 66 -2.15 2.35 11.53
C VAL A 66 -1.07 3.12 10.81
N GLU A 67 0.17 2.91 11.24
CA GLU A 67 1.36 3.30 10.48
C GLU A 67 1.91 2.05 9.81
N ILE A 68 2.10 2.10 8.49
CA ILE A 68 2.68 0.97 7.74
C ILE A 68 4.19 1.23 7.63
N PRO A 69 5.05 0.40 8.26
CA PRO A 69 6.49 0.60 8.17
C PRO A 69 6.99 0.45 6.73
N VAL A 70 7.87 1.36 6.31
CA VAL A 70 8.44 1.35 4.95
C VAL A 70 9.22 0.07 4.66
N GLU A 71 9.77 -0.59 5.68
CA GLU A 71 10.44 -1.89 5.57
C GLU A 71 9.47 -3.00 5.13
N VAL A 72 8.20 -2.95 5.56
CA VAL A 72 7.16 -3.88 5.13
C VAL A 72 6.88 -3.67 3.65
N VAL A 73 6.68 -2.42 3.22
CA VAL A 73 6.45 -2.08 1.82
C VAL A 73 7.62 -2.54 0.94
N ASN A 74 8.85 -2.23 1.36
CA ASN A 74 10.06 -2.63 0.66
C ASN A 74 10.24 -4.16 0.61
N GLY A 75 9.95 -4.85 1.70
CA GLY A 75 10.01 -6.31 1.76
C GLY A 75 9.00 -6.99 0.83
N LEU A 76 7.79 -6.43 0.71
CA LEU A 76 6.76 -6.92 -0.21
C LEU A 76 7.15 -6.62 -1.67
N ALA A 77 7.53 -5.37 -1.96
CA ALA A 77 7.95 -4.95 -3.29
C ALA A 77 9.15 -5.77 -3.79
N GLY A 78 10.14 -6.03 -2.91
CA GLY A 78 11.29 -6.87 -3.23
C GLY A 78 10.91 -8.29 -3.67
N LYS A 79 9.89 -8.91 -3.06
CA LYS A 79 9.43 -10.26 -3.41
C LYS A 79 8.66 -10.33 -4.73
N ILE A 80 8.05 -9.22 -5.15
CA ILE A 80 7.14 -9.15 -6.30
C ILE A 80 7.86 -8.63 -7.56
N ILE A 81 8.86 -7.77 -7.37
CA ILE A 81 9.54 -7.10 -8.48
C ILE A 81 10.71 -7.93 -9.00
N LEU A 82 11.38 -8.69 -8.12
CA LEU A 82 12.50 -9.58 -8.45
C LEU A 82 12.07 -10.79 -9.27
#